data_AF-A0A2A2HN36-F1
#
_entry.id   AF-A0A2A2HN36-F1
#
_cell.length_a   1.000
_cell.length_b   1.000
_cell.length_c   1.000
_cell.angle_alpha   90.00
_cell.angle_beta   90.00
_cell.angle_gamma   90.00
#
_symmetry.space_group_name_H-M   'P 1'
#
loop_
_entity.id
_entity.type
_entity.pdbx_description
1 polymer ?
#
loop_
_entity_poly.entity_id
_entity_poly.type
_entity_poly.pdbx_seq_one_letter_code
_entity_poly.pdbx_strand_id
1 'polypeptide(L)'
;MNGFLCRPAESRLHNILVSNDLVDLYLKDPSQAIVKIKELIDIDKYSDSFYNEYVYIVDDFIDIKERVTKKLNRLDEDQFDKDELLMILFYAVSSFESMVNLFLFCELDLKGFSKTEIKDILRIDMDDKLGWLLKLICGFKYTENKNWTLLSRFVKTRNFFIHFKPVTWAQEDMHISLLDKESISEFIDVAYECYLFLIDHHSVKYKENIKKFEQLKEFELNFKKV
;
A
#
# COMPACT_ATOMS: atom_id res chain seq x y z
N MET A 1 -1.98 5.81 22.44
CA MET A 1 -1.94 4.99 21.21
C MET A 1 -1.41 5.89 20.11
N ASN A 2 -0.15 5.71 19.72
CA ASN A 2 0.51 6.54 18.73
C ASN A 2 0.40 5.81 17.40
N GLY A 3 -0.54 6.25 16.55
CA GLY A 3 -0.72 5.74 15.19
C GLY A 3 0.39 6.25 14.27
N PHE A 4 0.92 5.37 13.41
CA PHE A 4 2.02 5.62 12.49
C PHE A 4 1.51 5.85 11.07
N LEU A 5 2.15 6.76 10.36
CA LEU A 5 1.76 7.11 9.00
C LEU A 5 2.51 6.25 7.97
N CYS A 6 1.73 5.77 7.00
CA CYS A 6 2.14 4.87 5.92
C CYS A 6 3.01 5.54 4.84
N ARG A 7 4.20 6.04 5.19
CA ARG A 7 5.29 6.19 4.20
C ARG A 7 6.64 5.76 4.81
N PRO A 8 7.34 4.76 4.25
CA PRO A 8 8.54 4.16 4.86
C PRO A 8 9.83 4.93 4.59
N ALA A 9 9.79 5.96 3.74
CA ALA A 9 11.00 6.66 3.28
C ALA A 9 11.33 7.94 4.07
N GLU A 10 10.56 8.27 5.12
CA GLU A 10 10.58 9.60 5.74
C GLU A 10 11.10 9.58 7.20
N SER A 11 11.73 10.69 7.60
CA SER A 11 12.46 10.88 8.87
C SER A 11 11.69 10.34 10.08
N ARG A 12 12.33 9.49 10.91
CA ARG A 12 11.76 8.95 12.17
C ARG A 12 11.15 10.04 13.05
N LEU A 13 11.75 11.22 13.02
CA LEU A 13 11.31 12.39 13.74
C LEU A 13 9.95 12.90 13.24
N HIS A 14 9.71 12.94 11.93
CA HIS A 14 8.44 13.43 11.38
C HIS A 14 7.26 12.56 11.82
N ASN A 15 7.43 11.24 11.80
CA ASN A 15 6.42 10.31 12.31
C ASN A 15 6.07 10.60 13.76
N ILE A 16 7.07 10.78 14.63
CA ILE A 16 6.88 11.10 16.04
C ILE A 16 6.14 12.44 16.20
N LEU A 17 6.54 13.46 15.44
CA LEU A 17 5.94 14.79 15.50
C LEU A 17 4.47 14.79 15.11
N VAL A 18 4.10 14.11 14.01
CA VAL A 18 2.71 14.05 13.56
C VAL A 18 1.85 13.23 14.52
N SER A 19 2.36 12.08 14.98
CA SER A 19 1.61 11.17 15.88
C SER A 19 1.30 11.76 17.25
N ASN A 20 2.09 12.73 17.70
CA ASN A 20 1.95 13.39 19.00
C ASN A 20 1.46 14.85 18.90
N ASP A 21 1.00 15.27 17.71
CA ASP A 21 0.54 16.63 17.43
C ASP A 21 1.55 17.75 17.81
N LEU A 22 2.83 17.49 17.52
CA LEU A 22 3.95 18.39 17.82
C LEU A 22 4.47 19.15 16.60
N VAL A 23 3.85 18.99 15.42
CA VAL A 23 4.29 19.62 14.16
C VAL A 23 4.35 21.14 14.27
N ASP A 24 3.26 21.78 14.72
CA ASP A 24 3.19 23.24 14.83
C ASP A 24 4.23 23.80 15.80
N LEU A 25 4.56 23.04 16.86
CA LEU A 25 5.59 23.41 17.80
C LEU A 25 6.97 23.29 17.16
N TYR A 26 7.24 22.19 16.43
CA TYR A 26 8.52 21.98 15.77
C TYR A 26 8.81 23.01 14.69
N LEU A 27 7.78 23.42 13.92
CA LEU A 27 7.92 24.46 12.90
C LEU A 27 8.24 25.85 13.49
N LYS A 28 7.85 26.11 14.76
CA LYS A 28 8.09 27.38 15.45
C LYS A 28 9.37 27.38 16.29
N ASP A 29 9.56 26.33 17.07
CA ASP A 29 10.71 26.12 17.97
C ASP A 29 11.09 24.62 17.97
N PRO A 30 12.01 24.21 17.06
CA PRO A 30 12.48 22.83 16.99
C PRO A 30 13.05 22.34 18.33
N SER A 31 13.73 23.19 19.09
CA SER A 31 14.40 22.79 20.34
C SER A 31 13.38 22.39 21.40
N GLN A 32 12.32 23.20 21.56
CA GLN A 32 11.26 22.91 22.51
C GLN A 32 10.45 21.66 22.12
N ALA A 33 10.21 21.46 20.83
CA ALA A 33 9.55 20.24 20.35
C ALA A 33 10.36 18.97 20.65
N ILE A 34 11.69 19.01 20.47
CA ILE A 34 12.56 17.88 20.81
C ILE A 34 12.56 17.58 22.31
N VAL A 35 12.49 18.60 23.17
CA VAL A 35 12.36 18.38 24.63
C VAL A 35 11.07 17.62 24.95
N LYS A 36 9.93 18.04 24.40
CA LYS A 36 8.66 17.33 24.60
C LYS A 36 8.68 15.90 24.06
N ILE A 37 9.34 15.66 22.92
CA ILE A 37 9.51 14.31 22.40
C ILE A 37 10.24 13.43 23.41
N LYS A 38 11.34 13.92 24.00
CA LYS A 38 12.11 13.18 25.02
C LYS A 38 11.30 12.87 26.28
N GLU A 39 10.33 13.71 26.62
CA GLU A 39 9.41 13.48 27.75
C GLU A 39 8.36 12.41 27.45
N LEU A 40 7.92 12.32 26.18
CA LEU A 40 6.89 11.37 25.73
C LEU A 40 7.47 9.98 25.40
N ILE A 41 8.75 9.94 25.04
CA ILE A 41 9.43 8.75 24.54
C ILE A 41 10.52 8.37 25.53
N ASP A 42 10.33 7.25 26.22
CA ASP A 42 11.43 6.55 26.89
C ASP A 42 12.37 6.02 25.81
N ILE A 43 13.36 6.83 25.43
CA ILE A 43 14.26 6.60 24.27
C ILE A 43 14.96 5.24 24.39
N ASP A 44 15.22 4.78 25.62
CA ASP A 44 15.86 3.50 25.91
C ASP A 44 14.96 2.28 25.62
N LYS A 45 13.63 2.45 25.58
CA LYS A 45 12.67 1.40 25.16
C LYS A 45 12.28 1.48 23.68
N TYR A 46 12.48 2.63 23.06
CA TYR A 46 12.05 2.91 21.69
C TYR A 46 13.02 2.42 20.62
N SER A 47 14.29 2.14 20.96
CA SER A 47 15.32 1.76 20.00
C SER A 47 15.19 0.32 19.46
N ASP A 48 14.67 -0.62 20.26
CA ASP A 48 14.90 -2.05 20.00
C ASP A 48 13.69 -2.82 19.46
N SER A 49 12.46 -2.36 19.67
CA SER A 49 11.26 -3.17 19.32
C SER A 49 10.48 -2.70 18.08
N PHE A 50 10.65 -1.45 17.64
CA PHE A 50 9.62 -0.84 16.79
C PHE A 50 9.92 -0.86 15.28
N TYR A 51 11.19 -0.98 14.87
CA TYR A 51 11.62 -0.79 13.48
C TYR A 51 12.02 -2.05 12.72
N ASN A 52 12.33 -3.17 13.40
CA ASN A 52 12.78 -4.38 12.70
C ASN A 52 11.65 -5.17 12.02
N GLU A 53 10.38 -4.88 12.32
CA GLU A 53 9.28 -5.73 11.82
C GLU A 53 8.48 -5.16 10.64
N TYR A 54 8.58 -3.87 10.30
CA TYR A 54 7.69 -3.28 9.29
C TYR A 54 8.37 -2.20 8.44
N VAL A 55 9.42 -2.60 7.72
CA VAL A 55 9.72 -1.98 6.43
C VAL A 55 8.69 -2.56 5.45
N TYR A 56 7.49 -1.97 5.40
CA TYR A 56 6.65 -2.17 4.24
C TYR A 56 7.41 -1.56 3.07
N ILE A 57 7.77 -2.37 2.08
CA ILE A 57 8.23 -1.87 0.79
C ILE A 57 7.02 -1.16 0.17
N VAL A 58 6.93 0.15 0.41
CA VAL A 58 5.95 1.01 -0.25
C VAL A 58 6.61 1.47 -1.53
N ASP A 59 6.60 0.58 -2.51
CA ASP A 59 6.69 1.04 -3.87
C ASP A 59 5.39 1.80 -4.14
N ASP A 60 5.51 3.08 -4.53
CA ASP A 60 4.35 3.83 -5.03
C ASP A 60 3.72 3.01 -6.15
N PHE A 61 2.40 2.78 -6.10
CA PHE A 61 1.74 1.97 -7.11
C PHE A 61 1.88 2.59 -8.51
N ILE A 62 2.12 3.91 -8.58
CA ILE A 62 2.52 4.62 -9.81
C ILE A 62 3.82 4.03 -10.39
N ASP A 63 4.87 3.92 -9.57
CA ASP A 63 6.17 3.36 -9.99
C ASP A 63 6.08 1.88 -10.35
N ILE A 64 5.20 1.14 -9.67
CA ILE A 64 4.92 -0.26 -10.00
C ILE A 64 4.27 -0.34 -11.38
N LYS A 65 3.24 0.47 -11.64
CA LYS A 65 2.57 0.54 -12.93
C LYS A 65 3.59 0.80 -14.04
N GLU A 66 4.42 1.82 -13.89
CA GLU A 66 5.44 2.17 -14.89
C GLU A 66 6.43 1.02 -15.13
N ARG A 67 6.91 0.35 -14.07
CA ARG A 67 7.84 -0.78 -14.19
C ARG A 67 7.20 -1.98 -14.89
N VAL A 68 5.96 -2.33 -14.53
CA VAL A 68 5.21 -3.43 -15.17
C VAL A 68 4.96 -3.11 -16.64
N THR A 69 4.42 -1.93 -16.96
CA THR A 69 4.17 -1.51 -18.35
C THR A 69 5.47 -1.49 -19.17
N LYS A 70 6.56 -0.97 -18.62
CA LYS A 70 7.86 -0.96 -19.29
C LYS A 70 8.39 -2.37 -19.53
N LYS A 71 8.17 -3.29 -18.58
CA LYS A 71 8.59 -4.68 -18.74
C LYS A 71 7.76 -5.37 -19.82
N LEU A 72 6.43 -5.24 -19.78
CA LEU A 72 5.51 -5.76 -20.81
C LEU A 72 5.86 -5.26 -22.21
N ASN A 73 6.20 -3.97 -22.36
CA ASN A 73 6.54 -3.37 -23.66
C ASN A 73 7.87 -3.86 -24.24
N ARG A 74 8.76 -4.42 -23.41
CA ARG A 74 10.07 -4.95 -23.84
C ARG A 74 10.02 -6.43 -24.22
N LEU A 75 8.93 -7.11 -23.86
CA LEU A 75 8.77 -8.50 -24.24
C LEU A 75 8.52 -8.56 -25.76
N ASP A 76 9.26 -9.43 -26.44
CA ASP A 76 9.22 -9.62 -27.89
C ASP A 76 8.05 -10.53 -28.29
N GLU A 77 7.24 -10.11 -29.26
CA GLU A 77 5.97 -10.79 -29.61
C GLU A 77 6.13 -12.24 -30.06
N ASP A 78 7.31 -12.57 -30.59
CA ASP A 78 7.64 -13.85 -31.19
C ASP A 78 8.44 -14.79 -30.26
N GLN A 79 8.77 -14.37 -29.02
CA GLN A 79 9.63 -15.15 -28.09
C GLN A 79 9.16 -15.17 -26.63
N PHE A 80 7.86 -15.03 -26.35
CA PHE A 80 7.40 -15.02 -24.96
C PHE A 80 7.59 -16.37 -24.26
N ASP A 81 8.37 -16.35 -23.18
CA ASP A 81 8.35 -17.40 -22.17
C ASP A 81 7.12 -17.20 -21.28
N LYS A 82 6.25 -18.22 -21.21
CA LYS A 82 5.07 -18.21 -20.33
C LYS A 82 5.46 -18.00 -18.87
N ASP A 83 6.66 -18.45 -18.49
CA ASP A 83 7.18 -18.27 -17.14
C ASP A 83 7.46 -16.79 -16.83
N GLU A 84 7.91 -16.00 -17.81
CA GLU A 84 8.13 -14.57 -17.61
C GLU A 84 6.82 -13.79 -17.45
N LEU A 85 5.81 -14.10 -18.27
CA LEU A 85 4.46 -13.51 -18.11
C LEU A 85 3.83 -13.90 -16.78
N LEU A 86 4.02 -15.15 -16.36
CA LEU A 86 3.59 -15.61 -15.05
C LEU A 86 4.27 -14.79 -13.94
N MET A 87 5.59 -14.62 -13.98
CA MET A 87 6.31 -13.79 -13.01
C MET A 87 5.79 -12.34 -12.96
N ILE A 88 5.47 -11.76 -14.13
CA ILE A 88 4.91 -10.40 -14.19
C ILE A 88 3.50 -10.36 -13.57
N LEU A 89 2.64 -11.34 -13.88
CA LEU A 89 1.31 -11.49 -13.26
C LEU A 89 1.44 -11.55 -11.73
N PHE A 90 2.33 -12.41 -11.24
CA PHE A 90 2.59 -12.58 -9.83
C PHE A 90 3.00 -11.27 -9.15
N TYR A 91 3.94 -10.54 -9.76
CA TYR A 91 4.40 -9.26 -9.26
C TYR A 91 3.29 -8.20 -9.27
N ALA A 92 2.54 -8.10 -10.36
CA ALA A 92 1.47 -7.12 -10.52
C ALA A 92 0.33 -7.36 -9.51
N VAL A 93 -0.15 -8.59 -9.38
CA VAL A 93 -1.22 -8.93 -8.43
C VAL A 93 -0.76 -8.77 -6.98
N SER A 94 0.46 -9.19 -6.65
CA SER A 94 0.99 -9.02 -5.28
C SER A 94 1.16 -7.54 -4.91
N SER A 95 1.51 -6.71 -5.89
CA SER A 95 1.60 -5.26 -5.73
C SER A 95 0.24 -4.62 -5.50
N PHE A 96 -0.79 -5.05 -6.24
CA PHE A 96 -2.17 -4.61 -6.03
C PHE A 96 -2.66 -4.96 -4.62
N GLU A 97 -2.44 -6.21 -4.17
CA GLU A 97 -2.81 -6.62 -2.82
C GLU A 97 -2.07 -5.82 -1.74
N SER A 98 -0.80 -5.54 -1.97
CA SER A 98 0.04 -4.76 -1.05
C SER A 98 -0.45 -3.32 -0.93
N MET A 99 -0.85 -2.69 -2.04
CA MET A 99 -1.46 -1.36 -2.06
C MET A 99 -2.77 -1.31 -1.26
N VAL A 100 -3.66 -2.28 -1.46
CA VAL A 100 -4.93 -2.37 -0.70
C VAL A 100 -4.65 -2.57 0.79
N ASN A 101 -3.71 -3.46 1.12
CA ASN A 101 -3.33 -3.71 2.51
C ASN A 101 -2.70 -2.47 3.18
N LEU A 102 -1.89 -1.70 2.44
CA LEU A 102 -1.31 -0.46 2.93
C LEU A 102 -2.41 0.53 3.27
N PHE A 103 -3.33 0.80 2.33
CA PHE A 103 -4.47 1.68 2.58
C PHE A 103 -5.23 1.30 3.87
N LEU A 104 -5.60 0.03 3.99
CA LEU A 104 -6.33 -0.49 5.15
C LEU A 104 -5.52 -0.38 6.44
N PHE A 105 -4.21 -0.66 6.38
CA PHE A 105 -3.32 -0.50 7.52
C PHE A 105 -3.39 0.93 8.06
N CYS A 106 -3.25 1.94 7.18
CA CYS A 106 -3.25 3.34 7.61
C CYS A 106 -4.57 3.73 8.26
N GLU A 107 -5.69 3.35 7.64
CA GLU A 107 -7.01 3.73 8.16
C GLU A 107 -7.37 3.01 9.46
N LEU A 108 -6.96 1.74 9.63
CA LEU A 108 -7.17 1.00 10.88
C LEU A 108 -6.28 1.53 12.00
N ASP A 109 -5.02 1.85 11.70
CA ASP A 109 -4.09 2.42 12.67
C ASP A 109 -4.58 3.81 13.15
N LEU A 110 -5.10 4.65 12.25
CA LEU A 110 -5.71 5.94 12.60
C LEU A 110 -6.96 5.81 13.48
N LYS A 111 -7.65 4.68 13.40
CA LYS A 111 -8.80 4.31 14.24
C LYS A 111 -8.40 3.65 15.58
N GLY A 112 -7.10 3.46 15.82
CA GLY A 112 -6.56 2.98 17.10
C GLY A 112 -6.44 1.47 17.24
N PHE A 113 -6.54 0.71 16.15
CA PHE A 113 -6.24 -0.72 16.18
C PHE A 113 -4.75 -0.95 16.45
N SER A 114 -4.42 -1.98 17.23
CA SER A 114 -3.03 -2.41 17.43
C SER A 114 -2.48 -3.09 16.18
N LYS A 115 -1.15 -3.10 16.04
CA LYS A 115 -0.46 -3.76 14.91
C LYS A 115 -0.83 -5.23 14.76
N THR A 116 -1.00 -5.96 15.87
CA THR A 116 -1.38 -7.38 15.86
C THR A 116 -2.80 -7.55 15.33
N GLU A 117 -3.74 -6.73 15.79
CA GLU A 117 -5.13 -6.74 15.28
C GLU A 117 -5.17 -6.41 13.79
N ILE A 118 -4.43 -5.38 13.35
CA ILE A 118 -4.34 -5.01 11.93
C ILE A 118 -3.79 -6.19 11.12
N LYS A 119 -2.71 -6.83 11.57
CA LYS A 119 -2.12 -7.98 10.88
C LYS A 119 -3.11 -9.13 10.72
N ASP A 120 -3.91 -9.41 11.74
CA ASP A 120 -4.93 -10.46 11.67
C ASP A 120 -6.06 -10.07 10.71
N ILE A 121 -6.51 -8.82 10.72
CA ILE A 121 -7.51 -8.30 9.76
C ILE A 121 -7.00 -8.37 8.32
N LEU A 122 -5.73 -8.00 8.08
CA LEU A 122 -5.14 -7.99 6.75
C LEU A 122 -4.92 -9.39 6.15
N ARG A 123 -5.23 -10.48 6.86
CA ARG A 123 -5.17 -11.85 6.32
C ARG A 123 -6.43 -12.26 5.55
N ILE A 124 -7.54 -11.52 5.69
CA ILE A 124 -8.76 -11.85 4.95
C ILE A 124 -8.57 -11.64 3.44
N ASP A 125 -9.46 -12.21 2.64
CA ASP A 125 -9.37 -12.15 1.18
C ASP A 125 -9.67 -10.74 0.62
N MET A 126 -9.39 -10.56 -0.68
CA MET A 126 -9.57 -9.27 -1.34
C MET A 126 -11.04 -8.88 -1.55
N ASP A 127 -11.95 -9.85 -1.72
CA ASP A 127 -13.40 -9.58 -1.84
C ASP A 127 -13.90 -8.94 -0.54
N ASP A 128 -13.49 -9.46 0.61
CA ASP A 128 -13.84 -8.95 1.93
C ASP A 128 -13.18 -7.60 2.24
N LYS A 129 -11.88 -7.45 1.90
CA LYS A 129 -11.13 -6.20 2.08
C LYS A 129 -11.77 -5.04 1.35
N LEU A 130 -12.03 -5.21 0.05
CA LEU A 130 -12.61 -4.17 -0.81
C LEU A 130 -14.14 -4.11 -0.73
N GLY A 131 -14.77 -5.07 -0.06
CA GLY A 131 -16.19 -5.16 0.19
C GLY A 131 -16.57 -4.63 1.58
N TRP A 132 -16.93 -5.53 2.49
CA TRP A 132 -17.50 -5.13 3.78
C TRP A 132 -16.51 -4.37 4.65
N LEU A 133 -15.22 -4.72 4.64
CA LEU A 133 -14.23 -4.08 5.50
C LEU A 133 -14.04 -2.61 5.11
N LEU A 134 -13.83 -2.34 3.82
CA LEU A 134 -13.75 -0.98 3.29
C LEU A 134 -15.01 -0.17 3.62
N LYS A 135 -16.19 -0.80 3.56
CA LYS A 135 -17.45 -0.14 3.93
C LYS A 135 -17.50 0.24 5.40
N LEU A 136 -17.02 -0.62 6.29
CA LEU A 136 -16.98 -0.32 7.72
C LEU A 136 -15.97 0.78 8.06
N ILE A 137 -14.80 0.76 7.42
CA ILE A 137 -13.70 1.68 7.74
C ILE A 137 -13.96 3.07 7.12
N CYS A 138 -14.35 3.10 5.85
CA CYS A 138 -14.38 4.31 5.03
C CYS A 138 -15.79 4.68 4.55
N GLY A 139 -16.79 3.80 4.68
CA GLY A 139 -18.16 4.06 4.23
C GLY A 139 -18.47 3.63 2.80
N PHE A 140 -17.51 3.04 2.08
CA PHE A 140 -17.62 2.72 0.65
C PHE A 140 -17.21 1.28 0.34
N LYS A 141 -17.68 0.74 -0.78
CA LYS A 141 -17.26 -0.55 -1.32
C LYS A 141 -16.65 -0.36 -2.69
N TYR A 142 -15.58 -1.09 -3.01
CA TYR A 142 -15.05 -1.15 -4.36
C TYR A 142 -15.59 -2.37 -5.14
N THR A 143 -16.11 -3.39 -4.45
CA THR A 143 -16.66 -4.60 -5.10
C THR A 143 -17.86 -4.35 -5.99
N GLU A 144 -18.52 -3.19 -5.87
CA GLU A 144 -19.65 -2.76 -6.71
C GLU A 144 -19.18 -2.02 -7.98
N ASN A 145 -17.87 -1.71 -8.10
CA ASN A 145 -17.28 -1.13 -9.29
C ASN A 145 -17.22 -2.17 -10.42
N LYS A 146 -17.55 -1.77 -11.65
CA LYS A 146 -17.49 -2.61 -12.86
C LYS A 146 -16.13 -3.31 -13.04
N ASN A 147 -15.06 -2.64 -12.60
CA ASN A 147 -13.69 -3.09 -12.70
C ASN A 147 -13.33 -4.23 -11.73
N TRP A 148 -14.10 -4.41 -10.65
CA TRP A 148 -13.82 -5.45 -9.64
C TRP A 148 -13.84 -6.86 -10.24
N THR A 149 -14.73 -7.09 -11.20
CA THR A 149 -14.82 -8.39 -11.89
C THR A 149 -13.49 -8.77 -12.55
N LEU A 150 -12.80 -7.81 -13.19
CA LEU A 150 -11.50 -8.05 -13.80
C LEU A 150 -10.43 -8.30 -12.73
N LEU A 151 -10.32 -7.40 -11.73
CA LEU A 151 -9.33 -7.53 -10.66
C LEU A 151 -9.44 -8.87 -9.91
N SER A 152 -10.65 -9.25 -9.52
CA SER A 152 -10.91 -10.51 -8.81
C SER A 152 -10.56 -11.73 -9.65
N ARG A 153 -10.75 -11.68 -10.98
CA ARG A 153 -10.34 -12.75 -11.91
C ARG A 153 -8.82 -12.93 -11.92
N PHE A 154 -8.06 -11.83 -11.89
CA PHE A 154 -6.59 -11.88 -11.83
C PHE A 154 -6.07 -12.37 -10.48
N VAL A 155 -6.68 -11.93 -9.36
CA VAL A 155 -6.38 -12.46 -8.01
C VAL A 155 -6.59 -13.98 -7.96
N LYS A 156 -7.75 -14.45 -8.46
CA LYS A 156 -8.07 -15.89 -8.54
C LYS A 156 -7.08 -16.64 -9.43
N THR A 157 -6.68 -16.06 -10.55
CA THR A 157 -5.72 -16.65 -11.50
C THR A 157 -4.32 -16.79 -10.90
N ARG A 158 -3.82 -15.74 -10.23
CA ARG A 158 -2.55 -15.82 -9.49
C ARG A 158 -2.63 -16.90 -8.41
N ASN A 159 -3.71 -16.95 -7.63
CA ASN A 159 -3.89 -17.96 -6.59
C ASN A 159 -3.97 -19.39 -7.15
N PHE A 160 -4.57 -19.57 -8.33
CA PHE A 160 -4.58 -20.85 -9.05
C PHE A 160 -3.15 -21.32 -9.34
N PHE A 161 -2.30 -20.46 -9.91
CA PHE A 161 -0.91 -20.80 -10.22
C PHE A 161 -0.02 -21.02 -8.98
N ILE A 162 -0.35 -20.44 -7.82
CA ILE A 162 0.36 -20.73 -6.55
C ILE A 162 0.01 -22.12 -6.00
N HIS A 163 -1.29 -22.38 -5.88
CA HIS A 163 -1.79 -23.40 -4.96
C HIS A 163 -2.28 -24.67 -5.64
N PHE A 164 -2.54 -24.64 -6.94
CA PHE A 164 -3.40 -25.64 -7.57
C PHE A 164 -2.66 -26.53 -8.57
N LYS A 165 -3.01 -27.83 -8.55
CA LYS A 165 -2.76 -28.75 -9.67
C LYS A 165 -4.08 -28.88 -10.43
N PRO A 166 -4.15 -28.54 -11.73
CA PRO A 166 -5.41 -28.55 -12.48
C PRO A 166 -6.10 -29.91 -12.41
N VAL A 167 -7.41 -29.89 -12.14
CA VAL A 167 -8.25 -31.11 -12.17
C VAL A 167 -8.71 -31.40 -13.61
N THR A 168 -8.78 -30.37 -14.46
CA THR A 168 -9.13 -30.46 -15.88
C THR A 168 -8.33 -29.47 -16.73
N TRP A 169 -8.08 -29.83 -17.99
CA TRP A 169 -7.43 -28.98 -18.98
C TRP A 169 -8.19 -27.67 -19.25
N ALA A 170 -9.52 -27.71 -19.27
CA ALA A 170 -10.35 -26.52 -19.51
C ALA A 170 -10.19 -25.45 -18.42
N GLN A 171 -9.94 -25.84 -17.16
CA GLN A 171 -9.66 -24.90 -16.09
C GLN A 171 -8.28 -24.25 -16.26
N GLU A 172 -7.29 -25.03 -16.71
CA GLU A 172 -5.95 -24.54 -17.00
C GLU A 172 -5.97 -23.57 -18.19
N ASP A 173 -6.65 -23.92 -19.28
CA ASP A 173 -6.79 -23.07 -20.49
C ASP A 173 -7.40 -21.70 -20.17
N MET A 174 -8.42 -21.65 -19.30
CA MET A 174 -9.06 -20.39 -18.88
C MET A 174 -8.09 -19.44 -18.14
N HIS A 175 -7.17 -19.99 -17.36
CA HIS A 175 -6.17 -19.20 -16.62
C HIS A 175 -4.97 -18.85 -17.49
N ILE A 176 -4.56 -19.75 -18.39
CA ILE A 176 -3.53 -19.48 -19.39
C ILE A 176 -3.97 -18.38 -20.35
N SER A 177 -5.26 -18.30 -20.70
CA SER A 177 -5.77 -17.26 -21.60
C SER A 177 -5.69 -15.83 -21.02
N LEU A 178 -5.27 -15.66 -19.77
CA LEU A 178 -5.01 -14.37 -19.14
C LEU A 178 -3.51 -14.03 -19.10
N LEU A 179 -2.65 -14.98 -19.45
CA LEU A 179 -1.20 -14.82 -19.52
C LEU A 179 -0.83 -14.30 -20.92
N ASP A 180 -1.28 -13.09 -21.22
CA ASP A 180 -0.86 -12.33 -22.38
C ASP A 180 -0.64 -10.86 -22.00
N LYS A 181 0.10 -10.16 -22.87
CA LYS A 181 0.54 -8.79 -22.63
C LYS A 181 -0.64 -7.81 -22.48
N GLU A 182 -1.68 -7.98 -23.29
CA GLU A 182 -2.84 -7.09 -23.33
C GLU A 182 -3.67 -7.25 -22.06
N SER A 183 -3.95 -8.49 -21.67
CA SER A 183 -4.67 -8.84 -20.44
C SER A 183 -3.96 -8.32 -19.18
N ILE A 184 -2.64 -8.51 -19.07
CA ILE A 184 -1.88 -8.02 -17.90
C ILE A 184 -1.80 -6.48 -17.91
N SER A 185 -1.71 -5.86 -19.08
CA SER A 185 -1.76 -4.39 -19.21
C SER A 185 -3.12 -3.84 -18.77
N GLU A 186 -4.22 -4.47 -19.19
CA GLU A 186 -5.56 -4.08 -18.75
C GLU A 186 -5.70 -4.20 -17.22
N PHE A 187 -5.20 -5.30 -16.65
CA PHE A 187 -5.17 -5.47 -15.20
C PHE A 187 -4.44 -4.33 -14.48
N ILE A 188 -3.24 -3.94 -14.93
CA ILE A 188 -2.46 -2.90 -14.24
C ILE A 188 -3.13 -1.53 -14.34
N ASP A 189 -3.77 -1.21 -15.46
CA ASP A 189 -4.53 0.03 -15.63
C ASP A 189 -5.75 0.07 -14.72
N VAL A 190 -6.50 -1.03 -14.63
CA VAL A 190 -7.65 -1.14 -13.75
C VAL A 190 -7.24 -1.15 -12.27
N ALA A 191 -6.12 -1.77 -11.93
CA ALA A 191 -5.55 -1.72 -10.58
C ALA A 191 -5.14 -0.28 -10.20
N TYR A 192 -4.65 0.50 -11.17
CA TYR A 192 -4.36 1.92 -10.97
C TYR A 192 -5.62 2.76 -10.77
N GLU A 193 -6.74 2.44 -11.41
CA GLU A 193 -8.02 3.08 -11.09
C GLU A 193 -8.48 2.76 -9.66
N CYS A 194 -8.24 1.53 -9.19
CA CYS A 194 -8.49 1.17 -7.79
C CYS A 194 -7.57 1.94 -6.84
N TYR A 195 -6.28 2.10 -7.19
CA TYR A 195 -5.34 2.94 -6.45
C TYR A 195 -5.87 4.36 -6.26
N LEU A 196 -6.23 5.03 -7.36
CA LEU A 196 -6.75 6.40 -7.34
C LEU A 196 -8.03 6.49 -6.49
N PHE A 197 -8.93 5.52 -6.63
CA PHE A 197 -10.11 5.42 -5.77
C PHE A 197 -9.72 5.37 -4.28
N LEU A 198 -8.78 4.51 -3.88
CA LEU A 198 -8.37 4.42 -2.48
C LEU A 198 -7.73 5.73 -1.99
N ILE A 199 -6.87 6.36 -2.78
CA ILE A 199 -6.25 7.64 -2.44
C ILE A 199 -7.30 8.74 -2.19
N ASP A 200 -8.31 8.82 -3.04
CA ASP A 200 -9.39 9.80 -2.90
C ASP A 200 -10.24 9.56 -1.65
N HIS A 201 -10.35 8.31 -1.20
CA HIS A 201 -11.18 7.90 -0.07
C HIS A 201 -10.44 7.77 1.26
N HIS A 202 -9.16 8.16 1.32
CA HIS A 202 -8.46 8.32 2.59
C HIS A 202 -9.20 9.30 3.52
N SER A 203 -9.18 9.02 4.82
CA SER A 203 -9.83 9.86 5.82
C SER A 203 -9.25 11.27 5.86
N VAL A 204 -10.05 12.23 6.33
CA VAL A 204 -9.61 13.63 6.51
C VAL A 204 -8.36 13.67 7.39
N LYS A 205 -8.34 12.89 8.47
CA LYS A 205 -7.19 12.76 9.38
C LYS A 205 -5.94 12.26 8.67
N TYR A 206 -6.06 11.27 7.78
CA TYR A 206 -4.93 10.83 6.96
C TYR A 206 -4.39 11.97 6.08
N LYS A 207 -5.28 12.68 5.36
CA LYS A 207 -4.91 13.78 4.46
C LYS A 207 -4.27 14.95 5.22
N GLU A 208 -4.77 15.29 6.40
CA GLU A 208 -4.17 16.29 7.28
C GLU A 208 -2.77 15.90 7.74
N ASN A 209 -2.59 14.64 8.12
CA ASN A 209 -1.29 14.12 8.53
C ASN A 209 -0.28 14.16 7.38
N ILE A 210 -0.68 13.83 6.15
CA ILE A 210 0.19 13.97 4.96
C ILE A 210 0.63 15.42 4.74
N LYS A 211 -0.30 16.38 4.84
CA LYS A 211 0.05 17.81 4.74
C LYS A 211 1.06 18.24 5.80
N LYS A 212 0.90 17.76 7.04
CA LYS A 212 1.85 18.00 8.13
C LYS A 212 3.25 17.45 7.82
N PHE A 213 3.36 16.27 7.20
CA PHE A 213 4.65 15.76 6.73
C PHE A 213 5.30 16.62 5.65
N GLU A 214 4.52 17.04 4.66
CA GLU A 214 5.02 17.88 3.57
C GLU A 214 5.59 19.20 4.11
N GLN A 215 4.90 19.83 5.07
CA GLN A 215 5.38 21.01 5.77
C GLN A 215 6.71 20.78 6.49
N LEU A 216 6.87 19.64 7.18
CA LEU A 216 8.11 19.29 7.86
C LEU A 216 9.27 19.09 6.89
N LYS A 217 9.02 18.47 5.72
CA LYS A 217 10.04 18.32 4.67
C LYS A 217 10.49 19.65 4.09
N GLU A 218 9.53 20.52 3.76
CA GLU A 218 9.83 21.86 3.23
C GLU A 218 10.64 22.68 4.23
N PHE A 219 10.28 22.61 5.52
CA PHE A 219 11.01 23.25 6.60
C PHE A 219 12.48 22.79 6.66
N GLU A 220 12.72 21.47 6.63
CA GLU A 220 14.09 20.93 6.67
C GLU A 220 14.92 21.26 5.41
N LEU A 221 14.28 21.28 4.24
CA LEU A 221 14.93 21.68 2.99
C LEU A 221 15.38 23.14 3.03
N ASN A 222 14.59 24.02 3.66
CA ASN A 222 14.92 25.42 3.83
C ASN A 222 15.98 25.64 4.91
N PHE A 223 15.96 24.86 6.00
CA PHE A 223 16.97 24.91 7.06
C PHE A 223 18.35 24.43 6.61
N LYS A 224 18.44 23.43 5.71
CA LYS A 224 19.72 22.94 5.17
C LYS A 224 20.37 23.87 4.13
N LYS A 225 19.66 24.90 3.67
CA LYS A 225 20.17 25.90 2.71
C LYS A 225 20.80 27.12 3.40
N VAL A 226 20.67 27.24 4.72
CA VAL A 226 21.28 28.28 5.57
C VAL A 226 22.50 27.70 6.25
#